data_AF-A0A0E2Z8U7-F1
#
_entry.id   AF-A0A0E2Z8U7-F1
#
_cell.length_a   1.000
_cell.length_b   1.000
_cell.length_c   1.000
_cell.angle_alpha   90.00
_cell.angle_beta   90.00
_cell.angle_gamma   90.00
#
_symmetry.space_group_name_H-M   'P 1'
#
loop_
_entity.id
_entity.type
_entity.pdbx_description
1 polymer ?
#
loop_
_entity_poly.entity_id
_entity_poly.type
_entity_poly.pdbx_seq_one_letter_code
_entity_poly.pdbx_strand_id
1 'polypeptide(L)' 'MKNIFKRLLNVKGMVVEDVSIDDSPLRDAPVLVARVRCRKAALRCSRCGRKCPKYDDGGGERR' A
#
# COMPACT_ATOMS: atom_id res chain seq x y z
N MET A 1 -4.79 -6.82 7.93
CA MET A 1 -3.44 -6.35 8.34
C MET A 1 -3.11 -4.92 7.90
N LYS A 2 -3.27 -4.52 6.63
CA LYS A 2 -2.84 -3.20 6.09
C LYS A 2 -3.34 -1.94 6.84
N ASN A 3 -4.48 -2.00 7.55
CA ASN A 3 -4.98 -0.89 8.37
C ASN A 3 -4.14 -0.62 9.64
N ILE A 4 -3.41 -1.61 10.16
CA ILE A 4 -2.52 -1.39 11.33
C ILE A 4 -1.36 -0.47 10.96
N PHE A 5 -0.74 -0.70 9.79
CA PHE A 5 0.35 0.12 9.29
C PHE A 5 -0.08 1.54 8.95
N LYS A 6 -1.34 1.76 8.55
CA LYS A 6 -1.87 3.13 8.40
C LYS A 6 -1.84 3.91 9.71
N ARG A 7 -2.15 3.25 10.83
CA ARG A 7 -2.13 3.87 12.16
C ARG A 7 -0.71 4.05 12.66
N LEU A 8 0.11 3.00 12.58
CA LEU A 8 1.50 3.01 13.04
C LEU A 8 2.36 4.05 12.29
N LEU A 9 2.21 4.14 10.97
CA LEU A 9 2.95 5.09 10.13
C LEU A 9 2.27 6.46 10.02
N ASN A 10 1.14 6.67 10.69
CA ASN A 10 0.33 7.91 10.65
C ASN A 10 -0.02 8.41 9.22
N VAL A 11 -0.20 7.51 8.26
CA VAL A 11 -0.50 7.85 6.85
C VAL A 11 -2.02 7.97 6.59
N LYS A 12 -2.65 8.94 7.27
CA LYS A 12 -4.09 9.21 7.15
C LYS A 12 -4.47 9.60 5.72
N GLY A 13 -5.67 9.19 5.29
CA GLY A 13 -6.17 9.51 3.93
C GLY A 13 -5.40 8.84 2.79
N MET A 14 -4.51 7.88 3.10
CA MET A 14 -3.74 7.12 2.13
C MET A 14 -4.12 5.63 2.13
N VAL A 15 -3.70 4.94 1.08
CA VAL A 15 -3.78 3.49 0.92
C VAL A 15 -2.37 2.92 1.05
N VAL A 16 -2.16 2.07 2.04
CA VAL A 16 -0.95 1.23 2.13
C VAL A 16 -1.18 0.05 1.20
N GLU A 17 -0.42 -0.02 0.12
CA GLU A 17 -0.52 -1.09 -0.86
C GLU A 17 0.25 -2.32 -0.44
N ASP A 18 1.41 -2.10 0.15
CA ASP A 18 2.36 -3.13 0.49
C ASP A 18 3.30 -2.66 1.60
N VAL A 19 3.81 -3.61 2.38
CA VAL A 19 4.77 -3.37 3.46
C VAL A 19 5.78 -4.52 3.43
N SER A 20 7.05 -4.18 3.29
CA SER A 20 8.16 -5.13 3.31
C SER A 20 9.24 -4.66 4.29
N ILE A 21 10.09 -5.58 4.70
CA ILE A 21 11.34 -5.24 5.38
C ILE A 21 12.42 -5.24 4.30
N ASP A 22 13.20 -4.16 4.24
CA ASP A 22 14.44 -4.11 3.47
C ASP A 22 15.59 -4.35 4.45
N ASP A 23 16.07 -5.59 4.43
CA ASP A 23 17.18 -6.13 5.22
C ASP A 23 18.45 -6.27 4.37
N SER A 24 18.56 -5.51 3.28
CA SER A 24 19.71 -5.52 2.39
C SER A 24 21.01 -5.30 3.18
N PRO A 25 22.10 -6.02 2.84
CA PRO A 25 23.41 -5.87 3.50
C PRO A 25 24.03 -4.48 3.26
N LEU A 26 23.45 -3.66 2.38
CA LEU A 26 23.85 -2.27 2.16
C LEU A 26 23.26 -1.31 3.20
N ARG A 27 22.39 -1.77 4.10
CA ARG A 27 21.82 -0.96 5.18
C ARG A 27 22.46 -1.31 6.51
N ASP A 28 22.64 -0.28 7.33
CA ASP A 28 23.17 -0.44 8.69
C ASP A 28 22.21 -1.22 9.61
N ALA A 29 20.91 -1.26 9.29
CA ALA A 29 19.89 -2.03 9.97
C ALA A 29 18.69 -2.33 9.05
N PRO A 30 17.89 -3.39 9.34
CA PRO A 30 16.65 -3.64 8.63
C PRO A 30 15.67 -2.47 8.76
N VAL A 31 15.08 -2.05 7.65
CA VAL A 31 14.09 -0.95 7.64
C VAL A 31 12.73 -1.42 7.14
N LEU A 32 11.67 -0.85 7.70
CA LEU A 32 10.32 -1.08 7.21
C LEU A 32 10.03 -0.17 6.01
N VAL A 33 9.77 -0.76 4.84
CA VAL A 33 9.42 -0.04 3.61
C VAL A 33 7.94 -0.20 3.34
N ALA A 34 7.20 0.92 3.32
CA ALA A 34 5.78 0.93 3.00
C ALA A 34 5.52 1.61 1.64
N ARG A 35 4.85 0.91 0.73
CA ARG A 35 4.33 1.52 -0.50
C ARG A 35 2.97 2.12 -0.22
N VAL A 36 2.90 3.45 -0.30
CA VAL A 36 1.71 4.24 0.01
C VAL A 36 1.23 5.03 -1.20
N ARG A 37 -0.08 5.18 -1.33
CA ARG A 37 -0.70 6.02 -2.37
C ARG A 37 -1.79 6.91 -1.78
N CYS A 38 -1.92 8.11 -2.33
CA CYS A 38 -3.06 8.99 -2.06
C CYS A 38 -4.38 8.26 -2.39
N ARG A 39 -5.38 8.33 -1.51
CA ARG A 39 -6.66 7.65 -1.71
C ARG A 39 -7.40 8.09 -2.99
N LYS A 40 -7.23 9.36 -3.42
CA LYS A 40 -7.75 9.84 -4.72
C LYS A 40 -7.17 9.07 -5.91
N ALA A 41 -5.91 8.63 -5.82
CA ALA A 41 -5.24 7.81 -6.84
C ALA A 41 -5.64 6.31 -6.76
N ALA A 42 -6.32 5.88 -5.69
CA ALA A 42 -6.80 4.51 -5.54
C ALA A 42 -7.97 4.16 -6.48
N LEU A 43 -8.52 5.15 -7.20
CA LEU A 43 -9.48 4.95 -8.29
C LEU A 43 -8.82 4.41 -9.56
N ARG A 44 -7.50 4.17 -9.55
CA ARG A 44 -6.74 3.60 -10.66
C ARG A 44 -5.81 2.49 -10.16
N CYS A 45 -5.61 1.47 -10.99
CA CYS A 45 -4.67 0.39 -10.70
C CYS A 45 -3.23 0.95 -10.60
N SER A 46 -2.48 0.62 -9.54
CA SER A 46 -1.09 1.06 -9.35
C SER A 46 -0.13 0.49 -10.40
N ARG A 47 -0.47 -0.67 -10.98
CA ARG A 47 0.37 -1.33 -11.98
C ARG A 47 0.10 -0.80 -13.39
N CYS A 48 -1.15 -0.72 -13.81
CA CYS A 48 -1.50 -0.41 -15.20
C CYS A 48 -2.21 0.95 -15.41
N GLY A 49 -2.49 1.72 -14.35
CA GLY A 49 -3.07 3.08 -14.46
C GLY A 49 -4.53 3.16 -14.92
N ARG A 50 -5.15 2.04 -15.32
CA ARG A 50 -6.57 1.96 -15.71
C ARG A 50 -7.49 2.29 -14.53
N LYS A 51 -8.62 2.93 -14.82
CA LYS A 51 -9.66 3.28 -13.83
C LYS A 51 -10.21 1.98 -13.22
N CYS A 52 -10.19 1.90 -11.89
CA CYS A 52 -10.68 0.78 -11.12
C CYS A 52 -11.95 1.23 -10.38
N PRO A 53 -13.14 0.76 -10.80
CA PRO A 53 -14.39 1.15 -10.17
C PRO A 53 -14.48 0.55 -8.76
N LYS A 54 -14.12 1.38 -7.76
CA LYS A 54 -14.11 1.13 -6.30
C LYS A 54 -13.24 -0.05 -5.83
N TYR A 55 -12.62 0.07 -4.66
CA TYR A 55 -12.12 -1.11 -3.93
C TYR A 55 -13.34 -1.99 -3.63
N ASP A 56 -13.27 -3.27 -3.95
CA ASP A 56 -14.22 -4.26 -3.41
C ASP A 56 -13.95 -4.34 -1.89
N ASP A 57 -15.03 -4.23 -1.10
CA ASP A 57 -14.99 -4.30 0.37
C ASP A 57 -14.74 -5.72 0.90
N GLY A 58 -14.48 -6.73 0.05
CA GLY A 58 -13.84 -7.98 0.47
C GLY A 58 -14.33 -9.27 -0.18
N GLY A 59 -14.70 -9.29 -1.47
CA GLY A 59 -15.26 -10.49 -2.11
C GLY A 59 -14.38 -11.24 -3.11
N GLY A 60 -13.48 -10.60 -3.87
CA GLY A 60 -12.86 -11.25 -5.04
C GLY A 60 -11.40 -10.93 -5.33
N GLU A 61 -10.68 -11.95 -5.83
CA GLU A 61 -9.35 -11.79 -6.45
C GLU A 61 -9.44 -10.96 -7.74
N ARG A 62 -8.49 -10.03 -7.93
CA ARG A 62 -8.45 -9.14 -9.10
C ARG A 62 -7.47 -9.61 -10.17
N ARG A 63 -7.93 -9.62 -11.42
CA ARG A 63 -7.10 -9.52 -12.64
C ARG A 63 -6.99 -8.06 -13.09
#